data_AF-A0A9E1WBA0-F1
#
_entry.id   AF-A0A9E1WBA0-F1
#
_cell.length_a   1.000
_cell.length_b   1.000
_cell.length_c   1.000
_cell.angle_alpha   90.00
_cell.angle_beta   90.00
_cell.angle_gamma   90.00
#
_symmetry.space_group_name_H-M   'P 1'
#
loop_
_entity.id
_entity.type
_entity.pdbx_description
1 polymer ?
#
loop_
_entity_poly.entity_id
_entity_poly.type
_entity_poly.pdbx_seq_one_letter_code
_entity_poly.pdbx_strand_id
1 'polypeptide(L)'
;VIEFLEQRAALCADAGISRERLVFDPGFGFGKTPKHNFTLLNRLSEVAALGQPVLVGLSRKSMIASVLDRDTSQRLPASLALAVLAMIGGAHILRVHDVVETMDAVAMMTACTEASL
;
A
#
# COMPACT_ATOMS: atom_id res chain seq x y z
N VAL A 1 7.96 -1.17 11.82
CA VAL A 1 6.92 -1.80 10.95
C VAL A 1 7.35 -3.20 10.57
N ILE A 2 8.48 -3.36 9.86
CA ILE A 2 9.04 -4.67 9.48
C ILE A 2 9.16 -5.61 10.68
N GLU A 3 9.84 -5.16 11.74
CA GLU A 3 10.02 -5.97 12.96
C GLU A 3 8.68 -6.46 13.54
N PHE A 4 7.68 -5.57 13.63
CA PHE A 4 6.35 -5.94 14.10
C PHE A 4 5.69 -6.99 13.19
N LEU A 5 5.77 -6.83 11.86
CA LEU A 5 5.18 -7.78 10.91
C LEU A 5 5.82 -9.16 11.02
N GLU A 6 7.15 -9.24 11.14
CA GLU A 6 7.85 -10.52 11.37
C GLU A 6 7.48 -11.15 12.72
N GLN A 7 7.39 -10.36 13.79
CA GLN A 7 6.91 -10.85 15.08
C GLN A 7 5.47 -11.40 14.99
N ARG A 8 4.58 -10.74 14.24
CA ARG A 8 3.22 -11.24 14.01
C ARG A 8 3.21 -12.51 13.17
N ALA A 9 4.07 -12.60 12.15
CA ALA A 9 4.20 -13.81 11.34
C ALA A 9 4.70 -15.00 12.16
N ALA A 10 5.65 -14.79 13.08
CA ALA A 10 6.12 -15.82 14.01
C ALA A 10 4.98 -16.33 14.91
N LEU A 11 4.19 -15.42 15.49
CA LEU A 11 3.02 -15.80 16.31
C LEU A 11 1.96 -16.57 15.51
N CYS A 12 1.77 -16.24 14.23
CA CYS A 12 0.90 -17.01 13.34
C CYS A 12 1.45 -18.42 13.10
N ALA A 13 2.77 -18.55 12.87
CA ALA A 13 3.42 -19.85 12.69
C ALA A 13 3.28 -20.74 13.94
N ASP A 14 3.48 -20.18 15.13
CA ASP A 14 3.29 -20.89 16.41
C ASP A 14 1.84 -21.38 16.59
N ALA A 15 0.88 -20.66 16.02
CA ALA A 15 -0.53 -21.03 15.99
C ALA A 15 -0.91 -21.99 14.83
N GLY A 16 0.06 -22.45 14.04
CA GLY A 16 -0.16 -23.38 12.92
C GLY A 16 -0.65 -22.72 11.62
N ILE A 17 -0.57 -21.39 11.50
CA ILE A 17 -0.87 -20.67 10.26
C ILE A 17 0.42 -20.53 9.45
N SER A 18 0.50 -21.26 8.35
CA SER A 18 1.67 -21.22 7.47
C SER A 18 1.87 -19.83 6.85
N ARG A 19 3.13 -19.49 6.55
CA ARG A 19 3.49 -18.15 6.08
C ARG A 19 2.83 -17.83 4.74
N GLU A 20 2.63 -18.82 3.87
CA GLU A 20 2.00 -18.68 2.55
C GLU A 20 0.53 -18.23 2.62
N ARG A 21 -0.09 -18.32 3.80
CA ARG A 21 -1.46 -17.84 4.07
C ARG A 21 -1.49 -16.40 4.57
N LEU A 22 -0.34 -15.75 4.69
CA LEU A 22 -0.23 -14.40 5.23
C LEU A 22 -0.16 -13.36 4.12
N VAL A 23 -0.69 -12.18 4.44
CA VAL A 23 -0.56 -10.95 3.66
C VAL A 23 -0.13 -9.87 4.63
N PHE A 24 0.85 -9.06 4.24
CA PHE A 24 1.36 -7.99 5.08
C PHE A 24 0.69 -6.66 4.73
N ASP A 25 0.11 -5.98 5.73
CA ASP A 25 -0.36 -4.59 5.60
C ASP A 25 0.49 -3.71 6.54
N PRO A 26 1.26 -2.74 6.02
CA PRO A 26 2.09 -1.86 6.84
C PRO A 26 1.28 -0.79 7.62
N GLY A 27 -0.04 -0.74 7.40
CA GLY A 27 -1.00 -0.01 8.23
C GLY A 27 -0.90 1.49 8.09
N PHE A 28 -0.99 2.03 6.87
CA PHE A 28 -1.03 3.48 6.66
C PHE A 28 -2.16 4.13 7.48
N GLY A 29 -1.95 5.32 8.04
CA GLY A 29 -2.98 6.04 8.81
C GLY A 29 -3.30 5.47 10.20
N PHE A 30 -2.67 4.37 10.63
CA PHE A 30 -2.82 3.81 11.98
C PHE A 30 -1.62 4.16 12.85
N GLY A 31 -1.81 5.07 13.82
CA GLY A 31 -0.76 5.51 14.75
C GLY A 31 0.41 6.22 14.09
N LYS A 32 0.22 6.82 12.90
CA LYS A 32 1.27 7.40 12.06
C LYS A 32 0.94 8.84 11.70
N THR A 33 1.90 9.75 11.87
CA THR A 33 1.81 11.11 11.35
C THR A 33 1.84 11.11 9.82
N PRO A 34 1.45 12.19 9.13
CA PRO A 34 1.61 12.27 7.68
C PRO A 34 3.04 11.96 7.21
N LYS A 35 4.06 12.51 7.88
CA LYS A 35 5.47 12.24 7.59
C LYS A 35 5.79 10.74 7.68
N HIS A 36 5.35 10.06 8.74
CA HIS A 36 5.54 8.60 8.87
C HIS A 36 4.89 7.83 7.71
N ASN A 37 3.71 8.25 7.26
CA ASN A 37 3.03 7.59 6.13
C ASN A 37 3.79 7.82 4.81
N PHE A 38 4.27 9.03 4.53
CA PHE A 38 5.07 9.27 3.33
C PHE A 38 6.40 8.49 3.35
N THR A 39 7.10 8.47 4.50
CA THR A 39 8.32 7.66 4.65
C THR A 39 8.05 6.18 4.44
N LEU A 40 6.94 5.65 4.96
CA LEU A 40 6.57 4.26 4.78
C LEU A 40 6.26 3.92 3.33
N LEU A 41 5.58 4.80 2.59
CA LEU A 41 5.32 4.60 1.16
C LEU A 41 6.63 4.62 0.36
N ASN A 42 7.51 5.58 0.66
CA ASN A 42 8.81 5.70 -0.01
C ASN A 42 9.73 4.49 0.21
N ARG A 43 9.54 3.77 1.32
CA ARG A 43 10.32 2.57 1.68
C ARG A 43 9.51 1.28 1.61
N LEU A 44 8.41 1.29 0.85
CA LEU A 44 7.49 0.15 0.78
C LEU A 44 8.17 -1.11 0.23
N SER A 45 9.16 -0.95 -0.66
CA SER A 45 9.94 -2.05 -1.23
C SER A 45 10.68 -2.87 -0.17
N GLU A 46 11.06 -2.27 0.95
CA GLU A 46 11.68 -2.99 2.07
C GLU A 46 10.68 -3.91 2.78
N VAL A 47 9.39 -3.55 2.80
CA VAL A 47 8.32 -4.43 3.31
C VAL A 47 8.05 -5.54 2.31
N ALA A 48 8.01 -5.23 1.01
CA ALA A 48 7.85 -6.23 -0.05
C ALA A 48 9.00 -7.25 -0.08
N ALA A 49 10.21 -6.82 0.26
CA ALA A 49 11.39 -7.69 0.36
C ALA A 49 11.30 -8.78 1.45
N LEU A 50 10.30 -8.72 2.36
CA LEU A 50 10.01 -9.79 3.32
C LEU A 50 9.39 -11.05 2.67
N GLY A 51 9.15 -11.01 1.36
CA GLY A 51 8.71 -12.16 0.57
C GLY A 51 7.26 -12.57 0.80
N GLN A 52 6.43 -11.65 1.30
CA GLN A 52 4.98 -11.85 1.48
C GLN A 52 4.21 -10.87 0.60
N PRO A 53 3.03 -11.25 0.07
CA PRO A 53 2.17 -10.30 -0.62
C PRO A 53 1.86 -9.11 0.27
N VAL A 54 1.97 -7.90 -0.29
CA VAL A 54 1.75 -6.65 0.47
C VAL A 54 0.42 -6.02 0.06
N LEU A 55 -0.45 -5.80 1.05
CA LEU A 55 -1.68 -5.03 0.89
C LEU A 55 -1.45 -3.58 1.31
N VAL A 56 -1.94 -2.64 0.51
CA VAL A 56 -1.86 -1.20 0.80
C VAL A 56 -3.23 -0.56 0.68
N GLY A 57 -3.64 0.16 1.73
CA GLY A 57 -4.80 1.05 1.69
C GLY A 57 -4.38 2.51 1.84
N LEU A 58 -4.41 3.30 0.77
CA LEU A 58 -4.11 4.75 0.80
C LEU A 58 -5.29 5.62 0.36
N SER A 59 -6.29 5.03 -0.29
CA SER A 59 -7.44 5.73 -0.87
C SER A 59 -8.16 6.61 0.16
N ARG A 60 -8.33 7.89 -0.21
CA ARG A 60 -9.02 8.95 0.54
C ARG A 60 -8.46 9.25 1.94
N LYS A 61 -7.28 8.73 2.32
CA LYS A 61 -6.71 8.93 3.67
C LYS A 61 -6.38 10.38 3.99
N SER A 62 -6.39 10.70 5.29
CA SER A 62 -6.11 12.04 5.83
C SER A 62 -4.73 12.57 5.48
N MET A 63 -3.74 11.71 5.22
CA MET A 63 -2.42 12.15 4.74
C MET A 63 -2.49 12.96 3.45
N ILE A 64 -3.48 12.74 2.60
CA ILE A 64 -3.69 13.54 1.38
C ILE A 64 -4.06 14.98 1.73
N ALA A 65 -4.94 15.16 2.73
CA ALA A 65 -5.34 16.50 3.18
C ALA A 65 -4.18 17.31 3.74
N SER A 66 -3.17 16.64 4.34
CA SER A 66 -1.97 17.33 4.82
C SER A 66 -1.12 17.97 3.72
N VAL A 67 -1.38 17.65 2.44
CA VAL A 67 -0.67 18.21 1.27
C VAL A 67 -1.59 19.06 0.40
N LEU A 68 -2.82 18.61 0.14
CA LEU A 68 -3.70 19.20 -0.87
C LEU A 68 -4.90 19.97 -0.29
N ASP A 69 -5.11 19.95 1.02
CA ASP A 69 -6.25 20.56 1.71
C ASP A 69 -7.60 20.28 1.00
N ARG A 70 -7.87 18.98 0.77
CA ARG A 70 -9.08 18.50 0.07
C ARG A 70 -9.95 17.66 0.97
N ASP A 71 -11.27 17.82 0.81
CA ASP A 71 -12.27 16.91 1.36
C ASP A 71 -12.16 15.51 0.77
N THR A 72 -12.71 14.52 1.48
CA THR A 72 -12.60 13.10 1.11
C THR A 72 -13.13 12.79 -0.30
N SER A 73 -14.19 13.48 -0.75
CA SER A 73 -14.77 13.33 -2.10
C SER A 73 -13.87 13.86 -3.21
N GLN A 74 -12.91 14.74 -2.90
CA GLN A 74 -12.01 15.38 -3.86
C GLN A 74 -10.62 14.73 -3.91
N ARG A 75 -10.42 13.61 -3.21
CA ARG A 75 -9.11 12.93 -3.08
C ARG A 75 -8.86 11.87 -4.14
N LEU A 76 -9.73 11.70 -5.13
CA LEU A 76 -9.57 10.67 -6.17
C LEU A 76 -8.23 10.82 -6.91
N PRO A 77 -7.85 11.97 -7.50
CA PRO A 77 -6.59 12.08 -8.24
C PRO A 77 -5.37 11.74 -7.39
N ALA A 78 -5.33 12.22 -6.14
CA ALA A 78 -4.26 11.92 -5.21
C ALA A 78 -4.26 10.43 -4.78
N SER A 79 -5.42 9.82 -4.65
CA SER A 79 -5.54 8.39 -4.32
C SER A 79 -4.99 7.52 -5.44
N LEU A 80 -5.26 7.87 -6.70
CA LEU A 80 -4.71 7.18 -7.87
C LEU A 80 -3.19 7.30 -7.94
N ALA A 81 -2.65 8.51 -7.72
CA ALA A 81 -1.20 8.71 -7.67
C ALA A 81 -0.53 7.86 -6.59
N LEU A 82 -1.12 7.82 -5.39
CA LEU A 82 -0.62 6.99 -4.28
C LEU A 82 -0.75 5.49 -4.54
N ALA A 83 -1.80 5.05 -5.25
CA ALA A 83 -1.98 3.67 -5.66
C ALA A 83 -0.87 3.21 -6.62
N VAL A 84 -0.58 4.01 -7.65
CA VAL A 84 0.50 3.74 -8.61
C VAL A 84 1.86 3.68 -7.91
N LEU A 85 2.15 4.65 -7.04
CA LEU A 85 3.39 4.65 -6.24
C LEU A 85 3.50 3.43 -5.33
N ALA A 86 2.39 2.98 -4.73
CA ALA A 86 2.38 1.77 -3.92
C ALA A 86 2.70 0.52 -4.75
N MET A 87 2.14 0.40 -5.97
CA MET A 87 2.46 -0.72 -6.86
C MET A 87 3.93 -0.71 -7.29
N ILE A 88 4.48 0.46 -7.67
CA ILE A 88 5.92 0.61 -7.96
C ILE A 88 6.76 0.18 -6.75
N GLY A 89 6.29 0.50 -5.54
CA GLY A 89 6.91 0.09 -4.28
C GLY A 89 6.72 -1.39 -3.91
N GLY A 90 6.09 -2.21 -4.75
CA GLY A 90 5.91 -3.65 -4.53
C GLY A 90 4.60 -4.04 -3.84
N ALA A 91 3.59 -3.17 -3.80
CA ALA A 91 2.25 -3.57 -3.37
C ALA A 91 1.64 -4.58 -4.35
N HIS A 92 1.04 -5.64 -3.80
CA HIS A 92 0.35 -6.69 -4.57
C HIS A 92 -1.16 -6.50 -4.56
N ILE A 93 -1.70 -5.90 -3.49
CA ILE A 93 -3.13 -5.70 -3.30
C ILE A 93 -3.38 -4.24 -2.91
N LEU A 94 -4.31 -3.59 -3.61
CA LEU A 94 -4.74 -2.23 -3.32
C LEU A 94 -6.15 -2.25 -2.70
N ARG A 95 -6.29 -1.68 -1.50
CA ARG A 95 -7.59 -1.45 -0.87
C ARG A 95 -8.07 -0.03 -1.15
N VAL A 96 -9.09 0.10 -2.00
CA VAL A 96 -9.57 1.38 -2.52
C VAL A 96 -11.08 1.57 -2.39
N HIS A 97 -11.54 2.82 -2.45
CA HIS A 97 -12.97 3.17 -2.53
C HIS A 97 -13.44 3.30 -4.00
N ASP A 98 -12.58 3.84 -4.86
CA ASP A 98 -12.84 4.19 -6.25
C ASP A 98 -12.29 3.10 -7.17
N VAL A 99 -13.03 1.99 -7.31
CA VAL A 99 -12.54 0.75 -7.94
C VAL A 99 -12.28 0.93 -9.43
N VAL A 100 -13.23 1.51 -10.16
CA VAL A 100 -13.15 1.63 -11.62
C VAL A 100 -11.92 2.45 -12.02
N GLU A 101 -11.76 3.62 -11.42
CA GLU A 101 -10.67 4.55 -11.71
C GLU A 101 -9.31 4.00 -11.25
N THR A 102 -9.28 3.24 -10.15
CA THR A 102 -8.05 2.55 -9.73
C THR A 102 -7.67 1.45 -10.71
N MET A 103 -8.64 0.69 -11.23
CA MET A 103 -8.38 -0.34 -12.24
C MET A 103 -7.87 0.25 -13.54
N ASP A 104 -8.36 1.42 -13.98
CA ASP A 104 -7.80 2.14 -15.13
C ASP A 104 -6.33 2.50 -14.89
N ALA A 105 -5.99 3.03 -13.71
CA ALA A 105 -4.61 3.35 -13.35
C ALA A 105 -3.69 2.11 -13.30
N VAL A 106 -4.20 0.98 -12.77
CA VAL A 106 -3.51 -0.32 -12.76
C VAL A 106 -3.24 -0.77 -14.20
N ALA A 107 -4.27 -0.78 -15.06
CA ALA A 107 -4.14 -1.22 -16.45
C ALA A 107 -3.10 -0.39 -17.22
N MET A 108 -3.13 0.94 -17.05
CA MET A 108 -2.17 1.83 -17.68
C MET A 108 -0.74 1.60 -17.17
N MET A 109 -0.56 1.43 -15.86
CA MET A 109 0.75 1.14 -15.28
C MET A 109 1.30 -0.19 -15.81
N THR A 110 0.48 -1.25 -15.80
CA THR A 110 0.85 -2.57 -16.33
C THR A 110 1.30 -2.47 -17.78
N ALA A 111 0.52 -1.81 -18.64
CA ALA A 111 0.86 -1.61 -20.05
C ALA A 111 2.21 -0.88 -20.22
N CYS A 112 2.51 0.14 -19.41
CA CYS A 112 3.80 0.84 -19.45
C CYS A 112 4.96 -0.05 -19.00
N THR A 113 4.78 -0.89 -17.98
CA THR A 113 5.84 -1.77 -17.47
C THR A 113 6.13 -2.96 -18.38
N GLU A 114 5.11 -3.53 -19.01
CA GLU A 114 5.26 -4.66 -19.94
C GLU A 114 5.90 -4.24 -21.26
N ALA A 115 5.61 -3.02 -21.72
CA ALA A 115 6.23 -2.45 -22.92
C ALA A 115 7.72 -2.07 -22.75
N SER A 116 8.26 -2.17 -21.53
CA SER A 116 9.66 -1.85 -21.21
C SER A 116 10.59 -3.08 -21.28
N LEU A 117 10.12 -4.21 -21.82
CA LEU A 117 10.87 -5.43 -22.14
C LEU A 117 11.07 -5.56 -23.67
#